data_AF-A0A6I5P0Y2-F1
#
_entry.id   AF-A0A6I5P0Y2-F1
#
_cell.length_a   1.000
_cell.length_b   1.000
_cell.length_c   1.000
_cell.angle_alpha   90.00
_cell.angle_beta   90.00
_cell.angle_gamma   90.00
#
_symmetry.space_group_name_H-M   'P 1'
#
loop_
_entity.id
_entity.type
_entity.pdbx_description
1 polymer ?
#
loop_
_entity_poly.entity_id
_entity_poly.type
_entity_poly.pdbx_seq_one_letter_code
_entity_poly.pdbx_strand_id
1 'polypeptide(L)'
;MSAAVMAKRVIDISGFWPAGEDGEPQSINSVVTDLMKTPLQMTRYTLEKAKSGDLTGADVDTIDKLLELCSRWTGKKVTYDDITTEKED
;
A
#
# COMPACT_ATOMS: atom_id res chain seq x y z
N MET A 1 12.91 15.35 30.75
CA MET A 1 12.23 14.08 30.44
C MET A 1 12.19 13.98 28.93
N SER A 2 12.81 12.95 28.34
CA SER A 2 12.71 12.74 26.89
C SER A 2 11.32 12.20 26.60
N ALA A 3 10.50 12.93 25.84
CA ALA A 3 9.29 12.36 25.28
C ALA A 3 9.74 11.25 24.34
N ALA A 4 9.42 10.00 24.69
CA ALA A 4 9.61 8.89 23.77
C ALA A 4 8.63 9.14 22.61
N VAL A 5 9.15 9.59 21.47
CA VAL A 5 8.40 9.64 20.21
C VAL A 5 8.00 8.20 19.93
N MET A 6 6.72 7.87 20.06
CA MET A 6 6.19 6.55 19.75
C MET A 6 6.11 6.44 18.23
N ALA A 7 7.23 6.15 17.58
CA ALA A 7 7.26 5.96 16.13
C ALA A 7 6.29 4.84 15.75
N LYS A 8 5.29 5.17 14.93
CA LYS A 8 4.29 4.21 14.45
C LYS A 8 4.74 3.68 13.10
N ARG A 9 4.81 2.35 12.97
CA ARG A 9 5.01 1.71 11.67
C ARG A 9 3.73 1.72 10.85
N VAL A 10 3.84 2.25 9.64
CA VAL A 10 2.77 2.37 8.67
C VAL A 10 3.18 1.67 7.38
N ILE A 11 2.20 1.19 6.63
CA ILE A 11 2.38 0.71 5.26
C ILE A 11 2.06 1.85 4.30
N ASP A 12 3.03 2.18 3.45
CA ASP A 12 2.95 3.18 2.39
C ASP A 12 3.29 2.55 1.04
N ILE A 13 2.30 2.51 0.14
CA ILE A 13 2.46 2.00 -1.22
C ILE A 13 2.38 3.10 -2.29
N SER A 14 2.35 4.37 -1.89
CA SER A 14 2.19 5.51 -2.81
C SER A 14 3.24 5.54 -3.91
N GLY A 15 4.49 5.20 -3.58
CA GLY A 15 5.62 5.13 -4.52
C GLY A 15 5.53 4.01 -5.56
N PHE A 16 4.64 3.04 -5.38
CA PHE A 16 4.44 1.89 -6.27
C PHE A 16 3.10 1.96 -7.02
N TRP A 17 2.32 3.01 -6.80
CA TRP A 17 0.95 3.11 -7.30
C TRP A 17 0.92 3.11 -8.84
N PRO A 18 0.04 2.32 -9.48
CA PRO A 18 0.06 2.19 -10.93
C PRO A 18 -0.38 3.49 -11.61
N ALA A 19 0.24 3.79 -12.75
CA ALA A 19 -0.20 4.83 -13.67
C ALA A 19 -1.23 4.28 -14.66
N GLY A 20 -2.16 5.13 -15.08
CA GLY A 20 -3.08 4.91 -16.19
C GLY A 20 -2.40 5.10 -17.55
N GLU A 21 -3.17 4.91 -18.61
CA GLU A 21 -2.68 5.06 -20.00
C GLU A 21 -2.26 6.49 -20.35
N ASP A 22 -2.81 7.47 -19.63
CA ASP A 22 -2.47 8.90 -19.71
C ASP A 22 -1.22 9.27 -18.90
N GLY A 23 -0.64 8.33 -18.16
CA GLY A 23 0.48 8.56 -17.26
C GLY A 23 0.06 9.10 -15.89
N GLU A 24 -1.23 9.36 -15.66
CA GLU A 24 -1.73 9.83 -14.37
C GLU A 24 -1.93 8.65 -13.40
N PRO A 25 -1.77 8.85 -12.07
CA PRO A 25 -2.01 7.78 -11.11
C PRO A 25 -3.43 7.23 -11.22
N GLN A 26 -3.59 5.91 -11.30
CA GLN A 26 -4.91 5.30 -11.37
C GLN A 26 -5.77 5.69 -10.16
N SER A 27 -7.07 5.89 -10.39
CA SER A 27 -8.00 6.13 -9.30
C SER A 27 -8.14 4.88 -8.43
N ILE A 28 -8.41 5.07 -7.13
CA ILE A 28 -8.60 3.96 -6.19
C ILE A 28 -9.77 3.06 -6.63
N ASN A 29 -10.84 3.65 -7.15
CA ASN A 29 -11.99 2.89 -7.65
C ASN A 29 -11.62 2.01 -8.84
N SER A 30 -10.77 2.49 -9.74
CA SER A 30 -10.27 1.69 -10.87
C SER A 30 -9.51 0.49 -10.36
N VAL A 31 -8.53 0.72 -9.48
CA VAL A 31 -7.73 -0.36 -8.88
C VAL A 31 -8.61 -1.37 -8.14
N VAL A 32 -9.54 -0.92 -7.30
CA VAL A 32 -10.49 -1.82 -6.60
C VAL A 32 -11.25 -2.67 -7.61
N THR A 33 -11.73 -2.07 -8.70
CA THR A 33 -12.50 -2.76 -9.74
C THR A 33 -11.68 -3.84 -10.43
N ASP A 34 -10.44 -3.54 -10.77
CA ASP A 34 -9.51 -4.49 -11.40
C ASP A 34 -9.22 -5.68 -10.49
N LEU A 35 -9.16 -5.45 -9.17
CA LEU A 35 -8.85 -6.47 -8.18
C LEU A 35 -10.04 -7.35 -7.79
N MET A 36 -11.29 -6.93 -8.02
CA MET A 36 -12.49 -7.63 -7.55
C MET A 36 -12.60 -9.11 -8.00
N LYS A 37 -11.93 -9.49 -9.09
CA LYS A 37 -11.96 -10.86 -9.63
C LYS A 37 -10.63 -11.60 -9.48
N THR A 38 -9.75 -11.09 -8.62
CA THR A 38 -8.41 -11.64 -8.41
C THR A 38 -8.26 -12.13 -6.97
N PRO A 39 -7.33 -13.05 -6.69
CA PRO A 39 -6.95 -13.39 -5.32
C PRO A 39 -6.41 -12.22 -4.50
N LEU A 40 -6.05 -11.11 -5.17
CA LEU A 40 -5.50 -9.89 -4.57
C LEU A 40 -6.60 -8.87 -4.21
N GLN A 41 -7.86 -9.29 -4.19
CA GLN A 41 -8.96 -8.44 -3.78
C GLN A 41 -8.72 -7.86 -2.38
N MET A 42 -8.90 -6.55 -2.27
CA MET A 42 -8.85 -5.80 -1.02
C MET A 42 -9.97 -4.77 -0.98
N THR A 43 -10.28 -4.31 0.23
CA THR A 43 -11.26 -3.24 0.41
C THR A 43 -10.70 -1.91 -0.09
N ARG A 44 -11.60 -1.03 -0.53
CA ARG A 44 -11.26 0.36 -0.86
C ARG A 44 -10.56 1.07 0.30
N TYR A 45 -11.04 0.86 1.53
CA TYR A 45 -10.47 1.47 2.72
C TYR A 45 -9.00 1.07 2.95
N THR A 46 -8.69 -0.21 2.80
CA THR A 46 -7.31 -0.72 2.93
C THR A 46 -6.38 -0.06 1.91
N LEU A 47 -6.81 0.01 0.64
CA LEU A 47 -6.03 0.63 -0.44
C LEU A 47 -5.89 2.14 -0.25
N GLU A 48 -6.95 2.83 0.19
CA GLU A 48 -6.89 4.26 0.55
C GLU A 48 -5.83 4.51 1.61
N LYS A 49 -5.88 3.75 2.72
CA LYS A 49 -4.94 3.89 3.82
C LYS A 49 -3.51 3.54 3.42
N ALA A 50 -3.32 2.49 2.64
CA ALA A 50 -1.98 2.11 2.17
C ALA A 50 -1.42 3.17 1.21
N LYS A 51 -2.24 3.71 0.30
CA LYS A 51 -1.82 4.78 -0.62
C LYS A 51 -1.52 6.10 0.08
N SER A 52 -2.15 6.37 1.22
CA SER A 52 -1.89 7.57 2.03
C SER A 52 -0.78 7.38 3.07
N GLY A 53 -0.14 6.20 3.11
CA GLY A 53 0.90 5.88 4.09
C GLY A 53 0.37 5.84 5.53
N ASP A 54 -0.89 5.48 5.71
CA ASP A 54 -1.59 5.50 7.00
C ASP A 54 -2.15 4.11 7.40
N LEU A 55 -1.87 3.08 6.61
CA LEU A 55 -2.34 1.73 6.92
C LEU A 55 -1.50 1.16 8.07
N THR A 56 -2.18 0.76 9.14
CA THR A 56 -1.54 0.22 10.35
C THR A 56 -2.28 -1.01 10.83
N GLY A 57 -1.57 -1.94 11.48
CA GLY A 57 -2.17 -3.17 12.00
C GLY A 57 -2.74 -4.09 10.90
N ALA A 58 -2.25 -3.98 9.67
CA ALA A 58 -2.61 -4.93 8.60
C ALA A 58 -2.12 -6.33 8.97
N ASP A 59 -2.95 -7.34 8.69
CA ASP A 59 -2.55 -8.74 8.85
C ASP A 59 -1.56 -9.17 7.75
N VAL A 60 -0.96 -10.35 7.95
CA VAL A 60 0.05 -10.90 7.04
C VAL A 60 -0.51 -11.10 5.63
N ASP A 61 -1.76 -11.57 5.49
CA ASP A 61 -2.41 -11.78 4.20
C ASP A 61 -2.58 -10.45 3.42
N THR A 62 -2.98 -9.38 4.10
CA THR A 62 -3.07 -8.04 3.51
C THR A 62 -1.72 -7.54 3.06
N ILE A 63 -0.68 -7.72 3.88
CA ILE A 63 0.70 -7.30 3.55
C ILE A 63 1.19 -8.07 2.33
N ASP A 64 1.04 -9.40 2.29
CA ASP A 64 1.48 -10.23 1.17
C ASP A 64 0.78 -9.83 -0.14
N LYS A 65 -0.53 -9.52 -0.09
CA LYS A 65 -1.28 -9.00 -1.24
C LYS A 65 -0.76 -7.65 -1.71
N LEU A 66 -0.44 -6.74 -0.80
CA LEU A 66 0.13 -5.42 -1.14
C LEU A 66 1.51 -5.56 -1.79
N LEU A 67 2.37 -6.44 -1.27
CA LEU A 67 3.68 -6.74 -1.83
C LEU A 67 3.59 -7.30 -3.25
N GLU A 68 2.70 -8.27 -3.46
CA GLU A 68 2.45 -8.85 -4.77
C GLU A 68 1.92 -7.80 -5.76
N LEU A 69 1.01 -6.92 -5.33
CA LEU A 69 0.50 -5.84 -6.20
C LEU A 69 1.57 -4.83 -6.57
N CYS A 70 2.32 -4.32 -5.60
CA CYS A 70 3.40 -3.38 -5.85
C CYS A 70 4.46 -3.99 -6.78
N SER A 71 4.73 -5.29 -6.60
CA SER A 71 5.67 -6.01 -7.46
C SER A 71 5.15 -6.11 -8.89
N ARG A 72 3.86 -6.40 -9.08
CA ARG A 72 3.22 -6.46 -10.40
C ARG A 72 3.21 -5.11 -11.11
N TRP A 73 2.86 -4.04 -10.40
CA TRP A 73 2.78 -2.71 -10.98
C TRP A 73 4.14 -2.17 -11.42
N THR A 74 5.20 -2.48 -10.67
CA THR A 74 6.55 -1.99 -10.98
C THR A 74 7.41 -2.95 -11.80
N GLY A 75 6.97 -4.20 -11.96
CA GLY A 75 7.76 -5.25 -12.62
C GLY A 75 9.02 -5.65 -11.86
N LYS A 76 9.11 -5.31 -10.56
CA LYS A 76 10.27 -5.58 -9.69
C LYS A 76 9.79 -6.26 -8.42
N LYS A 77 10.69 -6.97 -7.72
CA LYS A 77 10.36 -7.53 -6.40
C LYS A 77 10.28 -6.40 -5.37
N VAL A 78 9.10 -6.20 -4.79
CA VAL A 78 8.86 -5.30 -3.64
C VAL A 78 8.79 -6.15 -2.38
N THR A 79 9.45 -5.68 -1.32
CA THR A 79 9.58 -6.36 -0.03
C THR A 79 8.92 -5.55 1.09
N TYR A 80 8.75 -6.17 2.25
CA TYR A 80 8.13 -5.51 3.41
C TYR A 80 8.83 -4.20 3.78
N ASP A 81 10.16 -4.18 3.72
CA ASP A 81 10.95 -2.99 4.06
C ASP A 81 10.75 -1.85 3.05
N ASP A 82 10.41 -2.18 1.80
CA ASP A 82 10.18 -1.17 0.75
C ASP A 82 8.85 -0.40 0.94
N ILE A 83 7.86 -1.02 1.59
CA ILE A 83 6.53 -0.43 1.82
C ILE A 83 6.29 -0.03 3.28
N THR A 84 7.26 -0.27 4.17
CA THR A 84 7.13 0.06 5.59
C THR A 84 7.85 1.35 5.90
N THR A 85 7.16 2.29 6.52
CA THR A 85 7.70 3.57 6.95
C THR A 85 7.38 3.81 8.43
N GLU A 86 8.25 4.56 9.10
CA GLU A 86 8.01 5.03 10.45
C GLU A 86 7.49 6.47 10.38
N LYS A 87 6.30 6.73 10.95
CA LYS A 87 5.77 8.08 11.14
C LYS A 87 5.90 8.48 12.61
N GLU A 88 6.41 9.69 12.82
CA GLU A 88 6.37 10.37 14.11
C GLU A 88 4.98 11.01 14.30
N ASP A 89 4.42 10.90 15.50
CA ASP A 89 3.17 11.57 15.90
C ASP A 89 3.38 13.09 16.09
#